data_AF-A0A662GW19-F1
#
_entry.id   AF-A0A662GW19-F1
#
_cell.length_a   1.000
_cell.length_b   1.000
_cell.length_c   1.000
_cell.angle_alpha   90.00
_cell.angle_beta   90.00
_cell.angle_gamma   90.00
#
_symmetry.space_group_name_H-M   'P 1'
#
loop_
_entity.id
_entity.type
_entity.pdbx_description
1 polymer ?
#
loop_
_entity_poly.entity_id
_entity_poly.type
_entity_poly.pdbx_seq_one_letter_code
_entity_poly.pdbx_strand_id
1 'polypeptide(L)'
;MKVILAAVPGAGKTTTLQIFSKMKPNVKIVNFGDYMMKVARDKFGIENRDDMRKKLSLKDYRFVQVKAAERIAKISGDVVIDTHLAIKMGRGYYPGMPKEVVSKLKPDIIVLLEFDPRVILERRRKDLSIKGRKVTEIGTIAEKREREIEDEEDIELHQQMNRYFAAVAANEVQATVKIINLRKVPQTKPFEHAEMGAKILASLFE
;
A
#
# COMPACT_ATOMS: atom_id res chain seq x y z
N MET A 1 5.80 -6.77 -16.52
CA MET A 1 6.40 -5.92 -15.47
C MET A 1 5.57 -5.99 -14.19
N LYS A 2 6.20 -6.08 -13.02
CA LYS A 2 5.57 -6.08 -11.70
C LYS A 2 6.04 -4.85 -10.92
N VAL A 3 5.11 -4.01 -10.51
CA VAL A 3 5.37 -2.79 -9.75
C VAL A 3 4.73 -2.89 -8.37
N ILE A 4 5.50 -2.69 -7.31
CA ILE A 4 4.95 -2.50 -5.97
C ILE A 4 4.55 -1.03 -5.82
N LEU A 5 3.37 -0.76 -5.30
CA LEU A 5 2.98 0.59 -4.86
C LEU A 5 2.80 0.61 -3.34
N ALA A 6 3.56 1.47 -2.67
CA ALA A 6 3.49 1.65 -1.23
C ALA A 6 3.42 3.13 -0.85
N ALA A 7 2.80 3.37 0.30
CA ALA A 7 2.61 4.67 0.91
C ALA A 7 2.03 4.45 2.31
N VAL A 8 2.16 5.46 3.17
CA VAL A 8 1.56 5.48 4.50
C VAL A 8 0.02 5.46 4.41
N PRO A 9 -0.68 4.89 5.41
CA PRO A 9 -2.14 5.00 5.48
C PRO A 9 -2.60 6.48 5.42
N GLY A 10 -3.64 6.77 4.64
CA GLY A 10 -4.13 8.14 4.42
C GLY A 10 -3.48 8.88 3.23
N ALA A 11 -2.48 8.28 2.58
CA ALA A 11 -1.81 8.85 1.40
C ALA A 11 -2.65 8.85 0.12
N GLY A 12 -3.78 8.15 0.09
CA GLY A 12 -4.67 8.10 -1.08
C GLY A 12 -4.31 7.02 -2.11
N LYS A 13 -3.56 5.97 -1.75
CA LYS A 13 -3.23 4.85 -2.67
C LYS A 13 -4.43 4.30 -3.43
N THR A 14 -5.52 4.01 -2.74
CA THR A 14 -6.74 3.47 -3.35
C THR A 14 -7.31 4.42 -4.41
N THR A 15 -7.32 5.72 -4.11
CA THR A 15 -7.70 6.79 -5.05
C THR A 15 -6.77 6.85 -6.25
N THR A 16 -5.45 6.82 -6.03
CA THR A 16 -4.45 6.80 -7.09
C THR A 16 -4.62 5.59 -8.01
N LEU A 17 -4.81 4.40 -7.43
CA LEU A 17 -4.99 3.15 -8.18
C LEU A 17 -6.30 3.12 -8.96
N GLN A 18 -7.37 3.73 -8.43
CA GLN A 18 -8.65 3.85 -9.13
C GLN A 18 -8.58 4.77 -10.35
N ILE A 19 -7.74 5.81 -10.30
CA ILE A 19 -7.48 6.68 -11.46
C ILE A 19 -6.56 5.95 -12.44
N PHE A 20 -5.49 5.32 -11.95
CA PHE A 20 -4.55 4.53 -12.74
C PHE A 20 -5.24 3.41 -13.52
N SER A 21 -6.21 2.70 -12.93
CA SER A 21 -6.93 1.61 -13.61
C SER A 21 -7.69 2.08 -14.86
N LYS A 22 -8.18 3.32 -14.86
CA LYS A 22 -8.82 3.94 -16.03
C LYS A 22 -7.81 4.33 -17.11
N MET A 23 -6.60 4.69 -16.72
CA MET A 23 -5.52 5.09 -17.64
C MET A 23 -4.82 3.89 -18.27
N LYS A 24 -4.66 2.80 -17.52
CA LYS A 24 -3.96 1.57 -17.94
C LYS A 24 -4.85 0.35 -17.67
N PRO A 25 -5.97 0.18 -18.40
CA PRO A 25 -6.94 -0.89 -18.16
C PRO A 25 -6.37 -2.31 -18.35
N ASN A 26 -5.26 -2.43 -19.09
CA ASN A 26 -4.58 -3.71 -19.34
C ASN A 26 -3.63 -4.12 -18.19
N VAL A 27 -3.34 -3.22 -17.26
CA VAL A 27 -2.48 -3.51 -16.10
C VAL A 27 -3.34 -3.99 -14.94
N LYS A 28 -3.04 -5.19 -14.42
CA LYS A 28 -3.79 -5.78 -13.31
C LYS A 28 -3.40 -5.11 -12.00
N ILE A 29 -4.38 -4.73 -11.18
CA ILE A 29 -4.14 -4.21 -9.83
C ILE A 29 -4.51 -5.29 -8.82
N VAL A 30 -3.59 -5.60 -7.92
CA VAL A 30 -3.81 -6.58 -6.85
C VAL A 30 -3.50 -5.97 -5.49
N ASN A 31 -4.36 -6.21 -4.52
CA ASN A 31 -4.11 -5.82 -3.14
C ASN A 31 -3.50 -7.00 -2.39
N PHE A 32 -2.26 -6.86 -1.90
CA PHE A 32 -1.56 -7.94 -1.22
C PHE A 32 -2.30 -8.44 0.03
N GLY A 33 -2.93 -7.51 0.77
CA GLY A 33 -3.72 -7.80 1.95
C GLY A 33 -4.96 -8.66 1.66
N ASP A 34 -5.59 -8.51 0.50
CA ASP A 34 -6.71 -9.37 0.09
C ASP A 34 -6.26 -10.80 -0.18
N TYR A 35 -5.10 -10.99 -0.80
CA TYR A 35 -4.53 -12.32 -1.02
C TYR A 35 -4.14 -12.98 0.31
N MET A 36 -3.57 -12.21 1.25
CA MET A 36 -3.31 -12.68 2.61
C MET A 36 -4.61 -13.07 3.31
N MET A 37 -5.65 -12.24 3.23
CA MET A 37 -6.95 -12.49 3.88
C MET A 37 -7.60 -13.77 3.37
N LYS A 38 -7.54 -14.02 2.05
CA LYS A 38 -8.01 -15.27 1.45
C LYS A 38 -7.28 -16.48 2.05
N VAL A 39 -5.95 -16.45 2.08
CA VAL A 39 -5.16 -17.55 2.67
C VAL A 39 -5.46 -17.72 4.17
N ALA A 40 -5.54 -16.63 4.92
CA ALA A 40 -5.79 -16.66 6.36
C ALA A 40 -7.17 -17.24 6.68
N ARG A 41 -8.19 -16.90 5.90
CA ARG A 41 -9.52 -17.49 5.99
C ARG A 41 -9.48 -18.99 5.69
N ASP A 42 -8.90 -19.36 4.55
CA ASP A 42 -8.83 -20.76 4.08
C ASP A 42 -8.09 -21.69 5.05
N LYS A 43 -7.07 -21.18 5.77
CA LYS A 43 -6.15 -21.99 6.58
C LYS A 43 -6.33 -21.87 8.08
N PHE A 44 -6.86 -20.75 8.56
CA PHE A 44 -6.91 -20.44 9.99
C PHE A 44 -8.27 -19.89 10.45
N GLY A 45 -9.28 -19.84 9.56
CA GLY A 45 -10.62 -19.36 9.92
C GLY A 45 -10.67 -17.87 10.29
N ILE A 46 -9.70 -17.06 9.85
CA ILE A 46 -9.68 -15.63 10.12
C ILE A 46 -10.75 -14.94 9.26
N GLU A 47 -11.63 -14.15 9.89
CA GLU A 47 -12.77 -13.51 9.22
C GLU A 47 -12.53 -12.03 8.89
N ASN A 48 -11.76 -11.33 9.74
CA ASN A 48 -11.44 -9.92 9.57
C ASN A 48 -9.91 -9.68 9.51
N ARG A 49 -9.50 -8.54 8.94
CA ARG A 49 -8.08 -8.22 8.73
C ARG A 49 -7.32 -7.94 10.03
N ASP A 50 -7.98 -7.38 11.04
CA ASP A 50 -7.34 -7.02 12.31
C ASP A 50 -7.00 -8.25 13.15
N ASP A 51 -7.85 -9.28 13.08
CA ASP A 51 -7.64 -10.59 13.69
C ASP A 51 -6.40 -11.28 13.14
N MET A 52 -6.05 -11.04 11.87
CA MET A 52 -4.83 -11.61 11.29
C MET A 52 -3.57 -11.22 12.06
N ARG A 53 -3.51 -9.99 12.61
CA ARG A 53 -2.37 -9.50 13.40
C ARG A 53 -2.45 -9.93 14.87
N LYS A 54 -3.67 -10.13 15.39
CA LYS A 54 -3.92 -10.43 16.81
C LYS A 54 -3.92 -11.94 17.11
N LYS A 55 -4.46 -12.75 16.20
CA LYS A 55 -4.74 -14.18 16.40
C LYS A 55 -3.70 -15.10 15.77
N LEU A 56 -3.03 -14.68 14.70
CA LEU A 56 -1.98 -15.51 14.09
C LEU A 56 -0.67 -15.40 14.87
N SER A 57 -0.02 -16.55 15.06
CA SER A 57 1.39 -16.54 15.50
C SER A 57 2.25 -15.86 14.43
N LEU A 58 3.44 -15.38 14.81
CA LEU A 58 4.38 -14.79 13.85
C LEU A 58 4.76 -15.76 12.72
N LYS A 59 4.85 -17.07 13.04
CA LYS A 59 5.12 -18.14 12.07
C LYS A 59 3.98 -18.26 11.06
N ASP A 60 2.74 -18.26 11.52
CA ASP A 60 1.55 -18.38 10.65
C ASP A 60 1.34 -17.11 9.82
N TYR A 61 1.59 -15.94 10.40
CA TYR A 61 1.56 -14.67 9.67
C TYR A 61 2.55 -14.66 8.50
N ARG A 62 3.79 -15.11 8.73
CA ARG A 62 4.80 -15.28 7.67
C ARG A 62 4.37 -16.30 6.62
N PHE A 63 3.80 -17.43 7.04
CA PHE A 63 3.25 -18.43 6.12
C PHE A 63 2.16 -17.83 5.21
N VAL A 64 1.23 -17.07 5.78
CA VAL A 64 0.18 -16.38 5.02
C VAL A 64 0.78 -15.39 4.02
N GLN A 65 1.77 -14.57 4.42
CA GLN A 65 2.46 -13.65 3.51
C GLN A 65 3.12 -14.39 2.34
N VAL A 66 3.82 -15.47 2.62
CA VAL A 66 4.49 -16.28 1.60
C VAL A 66 3.48 -16.87 0.62
N LYS A 67 2.37 -17.44 1.11
CA LYS A 67 1.34 -18.02 0.24
C LYS A 67 0.60 -16.97 -0.59
N ALA A 68 0.37 -15.78 -0.04
CA ALA A 68 -0.15 -14.65 -0.80
C ALA A 68 0.80 -14.26 -1.94
N ALA A 69 2.10 -14.16 -1.64
CA ALA A 69 3.13 -13.87 -2.63
C ALA A 69 3.20 -14.93 -3.74
N GLU A 70 3.12 -16.22 -3.41
CA GLU A 70 3.08 -17.31 -4.40
C GLU A 70 1.87 -17.22 -5.32
N ARG A 71 0.70 -16.85 -4.79
CA ARG A 71 -0.53 -16.68 -5.58
C ARG A 71 -0.40 -15.47 -6.54
N ILE A 72 0.15 -14.35 -6.05
CA ILE A 72 0.34 -13.13 -6.86
C ILE A 72 1.42 -13.35 -7.93
N ALA A 73 2.49 -14.07 -7.61
CA ALA A 73 3.61 -14.30 -8.53
C ALA A 73 3.20 -15.04 -9.82
N LYS A 74 2.11 -15.82 -9.77
CA LYS A 74 1.54 -16.58 -10.90
C LYS A 74 0.71 -15.71 -11.85
N ILE A 75 0.42 -14.46 -11.51
CA ILE A 75 -0.37 -13.58 -12.37
C ILE A 75 0.50 -13.17 -13.56
N SER A 76 0.01 -13.49 -14.76
CA SER A 76 0.65 -13.12 -16.02
C SER A 76 0.35 -11.67 -16.41
N GLY A 77 1.27 -11.09 -17.19
CA GLY A 77 1.18 -9.73 -17.69
C GLY A 77 1.68 -8.69 -16.69
N ASP A 78 1.28 -7.44 -16.93
CA ASP A 78 1.65 -6.32 -16.08
C ASP A 78 0.80 -6.26 -14.83
N VAL A 79 1.44 -6.04 -13.68
CA VAL A 79 0.79 -6.06 -12.38
C VAL A 79 1.27 -4.92 -11.49
N VAL A 80 0.34 -4.16 -10.92
CA VAL A 80 0.58 -3.27 -9.77
C VAL A 80 0.12 -3.97 -8.50
N ILE A 81 1.01 -4.08 -7.52
CA ILE A 81 0.75 -4.72 -6.23
C ILE A 81 0.64 -3.63 -5.16
N ASP A 82 -0.58 -3.38 -4.68
CA ASP A 82 -0.88 -2.48 -3.56
C ASP A 82 -0.55 -3.16 -2.23
N THR A 83 0.42 -2.59 -1.51
CA THR A 83 0.85 -3.10 -0.20
C THR A 83 1.37 -1.99 0.70
N HIS A 84 1.81 -2.37 1.90
CA HIS A 84 2.53 -1.51 2.85
C HIS A 84 3.92 -2.12 3.06
N LEU A 85 4.97 -1.29 3.06
CA LEU A 85 6.34 -1.77 3.30
C LEU A 85 6.72 -1.69 4.76
N ALA A 86 6.36 -0.60 5.43
CA ALA A 86 6.42 -0.48 6.88
C ALA A 86 5.04 -0.75 7.47
N ILE A 87 4.89 -1.85 8.20
CA ILE A 87 3.65 -2.19 8.91
C ILE A 87 3.85 -1.87 10.38
N LYS A 88 3.19 -0.84 10.89
CA LYS A 88 3.20 -0.53 12.32
C LYS A 88 2.48 -1.64 13.10
N MET A 89 3.19 -2.20 14.08
CA MET A 89 2.72 -3.20 15.03
C MET A 89 3.04 -2.71 16.45
N GLY A 90 2.42 -3.30 17.47
CA GLY A 90 2.65 -2.89 18.87
C GLY A 90 4.11 -3.01 19.36
N ARG A 91 4.98 -3.74 18.64
CA ARG A 91 6.41 -3.89 18.94
C ARG A 91 7.32 -3.10 17.99
N GLY A 92 6.77 -2.19 17.18
CA GLY A 92 7.51 -1.40 16.18
C GLY A 92 7.10 -1.72 14.75
N TYR A 93 7.98 -1.41 13.79
CA TYR A 93 7.70 -1.59 12.37
C TYR A 93 8.12 -2.98 11.86
N TYR A 94 7.16 -3.70 11.29
CA TYR A 94 7.37 -4.97 10.63
C TYR A 94 7.53 -4.80 9.11
N PRO A 95 8.48 -5.48 8.45
CA PRO A 95 8.65 -5.41 7.01
C PRO A 95 7.47 -6.08 6.31
N GLY A 96 6.75 -5.35 5.48
CA GLY A 96 5.62 -5.87 4.71
C GLY A 96 6.04 -6.77 3.54
N MET A 97 7.30 -6.69 3.12
CA MET A 97 7.89 -7.57 2.11
C MET A 97 9.25 -8.08 2.58
N PRO A 98 9.30 -9.02 3.54
CA PRO A 98 10.56 -9.68 3.91
C PRO A 98 11.11 -10.47 2.72
N LYS A 99 12.36 -10.94 2.85
CA LYS A 99 13.09 -11.68 1.80
C LYS A 99 12.24 -12.75 1.12
N GLU A 100 11.57 -13.60 1.90
CA GLU A 100 10.77 -14.71 1.38
C GLU A 100 9.59 -14.25 0.52
N VAL A 101 9.07 -13.05 0.78
CA VAL A 101 7.97 -12.43 0.00
C VAL A 101 8.53 -11.78 -1.26
N VAL A 102 9.52 -10.89 -1.10
CA VAL A 102 10.03 -10.10 -2.24
C VAL A 102 10.70 -11.00 -3.29
N SER A 103 11.45 -12.04 -2.87
CA SER A 103 12.07 -13.00 -3.78
C SER A 103 11.07 -13.83 -4.57
N LYS A 104 9.82 -13.97 -4.09
CA LYS A 104 8.74 -14.65 -4.83
C LYS A 104 8.03 -13.70 -5.78
N LEU A 105 7.78 -12.47 -5.34
CA LEU A 105 7.13 -11.47 -6.19
C LEU A 105 8.03 -11.05 -7.35
N LYS A 106 9.33 -10.87 -7.09
CA LYS A 106 10.34 -10.32 -8.01
C LYS A 106 9.83 -9.07 -8.74
N PRO A 107 9.50 -7.99 -8.01
CA PRO A 107 9.10 -6.74 -8.66
C PRO A 107 10.26 -6.14 -9.45
N ASP A 108 9.94 -5.45 -10.54
CA ASP A 108 10.90 -4.66 -11.32
C ASP A 108 11.10 -3.28 -10.68
N ILE A 109 10.04 -2.71 -10.10
CA ILE A 109 10.03 -1.38 -9.50
C ILE A 109 9.25 -1.39 -8.18
N ILE A 110 9.80 -0.73 -7.15
CA ILE A 110 9.11 -0.40 -5.91
C ILE A 110 8.85 1.11 -5.88
N VAL A 111 7.57 1.48 -5.96
CA VAL A 111 7.11 2.88 -5.98
C VAL A 111 6.66 3.31 -4.58
N LEU A 112 7.18 4.44 -4.12
CA LEU A 112 6.75 5.12 -2.90
C LEU A 112 6.00 6.40 -3.25
N LEU A 113 4.76 6.54 -2.78
CA LEU A 113 4.09 7.85 -2.78
C LEU A 113 4.41 8.56 -1.47
N GLU A 114 5.03 9.75 -1.57
CA GLU A 114 5.36 10.58 -0.42
C GLU A 114 4.64 11.91 -0.46
N PHE A 115 4.24 12.38 0.72
CA PHE A 115 3.47 13.60 0.91
C PHE A 115 3.99 14.36 2.12
N ASP A 116 3.62 15.64 2.24
CA ASP A 116 3.85 16.35 3.49
C ASP A 116 3.05 15.68 4.62
N PRO A 117 3.67 15.43 5.79
CA PRO A 117 3.00 14.82 6.93
C PRO A 117 1.69 15.50 7.30
N ARG A 118 1.66 16.84 7.32
CA ARG A 118 0.46 17.64 7.54
C ARG A 118 -0.71 17.25 6.62
N VAL A 119 -0.45 17.08 5.32
CA VAL A 119 -1.49 16.71 4.34
C VAL A 119 -2.08 15.33 4.67
N ILE A 120 -1.22 14.38 5.08
CA ILE A 120 -1.66 13.06 5.51
C ILE A 120 -2.46 13.14 6.79
N LEU A 121 -2.01 13.93 7.77
CA LEU A 121 -2.70 14.13 9.04
C LEU A 121 -4.09 14.72 8.84
N GLU A 122 -4.21 15.75 8.01
CA GLU A 122 -5.50 16.37 7.66
C GLU A 122 -6.45 15.38 6.98
N ARG A 123 -5.95 14.54 6.06
CA ARG A 123 -6.75 13.46 5.43
C ARG A 123 -7.24 12.45 6.46
N ARG A 124 -6.37 12.02 7.38
CA ARG A 124 -6.73 11.07 8.45
C ARG A 124 -7.76 11.66 9.41
N ARG A 125 -7.64 12.95 9.78
CA ARG A 125 -8.65 13.66 10.59
C ARG A 125 -10.00 13.72 9.88
N LYS A 126 -10.01 13.99 8.58
CA LYS A 126 -11.23 13.94 7.77
C LYS A 126 -11.87 12.55 7.80
N ASP A 127 -11.09 11.47 7.68
CA ASP A 127 -11.62 10.10 7.77
C ASP A 127 -12.37 9.83 9.09
N LEU A 128 -11.89 10.35 10.22
CA LEU A 128 -12.54 10.16 11.54
C LEU A 128 -13.92 10.81 11.62
N SER A 129 -14.16 11.85 10.83
CA SER A 129 -15.42 12.59 10.79
C SER A 129 -16.49 11.98 9.88
N ILE A 130 -16.13 10.97 9.07
CA ILE A 130 -17.04 10.37 8.10
C ILE A 130 -18.11 9.54 8.82
N LYS A 131 -19.38 9.87 8.59
CA LYS A 131 -20.53 9.08 9.04
C LYS A 131 -20.96 8.13 7.92
N GLY A 132 -20.94 6.82 8.22
CA GLY A 132 -21.32 5.76 7.27
C GLY A 132 -20.31 5.54 6.14
N ARG A 133 -20.76 4.85 5.08
CA ARG A 133 -20.00 4.66 3.83
C ARG A 133 -20.50 5.61 2.77
N LYS A 134 -19.59 6.35 2.13
CA LYS A 134 -19.90 7.27 1.03
C LYS A 134 -19.10 6.90 -0.21
N VAL A 135 -19.76 6.85 -1.36
CA VAL A 135 -19.09 6.70 -2.66
C VAL A 135 -18.65 8.09 -3.12
N THR A 136 -17.35 8.24 -3.38
CA THR A 136 -16.74 9.47 -3.91
C THR A 136 -17.03 9.63 -5.40
N GLU A 137 -16.85 10.84 -5.94
CA GLU A 137 -17.03 11.15 -7.37
C GLU A 137 -16.17 10.29 -8.31
N ILE A 138 -15.04 9.75 -7.82
CA ILE A 138 -14.15 8.87 -8.59
C ILE A 138 -14.47 7.37 -8.40
N GLY A 139 -15.51 7.03 -7.64
CA GLY A 139 -15.96 5.65 -7.39
C GLY A 139 -15.26 4.92 -6.24
N THR A 140 -14.42 5.60 -5.45
CA THR A 140 -13.85 5.02 -4.22
C THR A 140 -14.79 5.13 -3.03
N ILE A 141 -14.61 4.27 -2.02
CA ILE A 141 -15.39 4.29 -0.77
C ILE A 141 -14.64 5.11 0.28
N ALA A 142 -15.30 6.14 0.79
CA ALA A 142 -14.88 6.92 1.94
C ALA A 142 -15.69 6.47 3.17
N GLU A 143 -15.00 6.06 4.23
CA GLU A 143 -15.61 5.55 5.46
C GLU A 143 -14.74 5.89 6.67
N LYS A 144 -15.32 5.81 7.87
CA LYS A 144 -14.57 6.02 9.11
C LYS A 144 -13.44 4.99 9.23
N ARG A 145 -12.21 5.48 9.44
CA ARG A 145 -11.03 4.63 9.68
C ARG A 145 -10.38 5.04 10.98
N GLU A 146 -10.55 4.22 12.00
CA GLU A 146 -9.85 4.37 13.28
C GLU A 146 -8.39 3.96 13.10
N ARG A 147 -7.50 4.84 13.56
CA ARG A 147 -6.06 4.66 13.50
C ARG A 147 -5.51 5.16 14.83
N GLU A 148 -4.31 4.72 15.17
CA GLU A 148 -3.57 5.34 16.28
C GLU A 148 -3.48 6.85 16.07
N ILE A 149 -3.51 7.60 17.17
CA ILE A 149 -3.28 9.04 17.15
C ILE A 149 -1.80 9.20 16.80
N GLU A 150 -1.55 9.65 15.57
CA GLU A 150 -0.21 9.94 15.06
C GLU A 150 -0.13 11.44 14.77
N ASP A 151 1.00 12.05 15.11
CA ASP A 151 1.31 13.43 14.73
C ASP A 151 2.09 13.49 13.41
N GLU A 152 2.59 14.67 13.05
CA GLU A 152 3.36 14.85 11.82
C GLU A 152 4.73 14.14 11.87
N GLU A 153 5.34 14.03 13.05
CA GLU A 153 6.64 13.37 13.22
C GLU A 153 6.50 11.86 13.06
N ASP A 154 5.46 11.26 13.64
CA ASP A 154 5.11 9.86 13.45
C ASP A 154 4.90 9.50 11.97
N ILE A 155 4.21 10.38 11.23
CA ILE A 155 3.97 10.19 9.80
C ILE A 155 5.27 10.30 9.01
N GLU A 156 6.13 11.28 9.33
CA GLU A 156 7.43 11.41 8.68
C GLU A 156 8.30 10.18 8.94
N LEU A 157 8.36 9.71 10.19
CA LEU A 157 9.06 8.49 10.56
C LEU A 157 8.50 7.29 9.78
N HIS A 158 7.18 7.17 9.63
CA HIS A 158 6.58 6.09 8.85
C HIS A 158 6.95 6.16 7.36
N GLN A 159 7.02 7.35 6.76
CA GLN A 159 7.54 7.51 5.40
C GLN A 159 9.02 7.12 5.32
N GLN A 160 9.83 7.51 6.30
CA GLN A 160 11.24 7.12 6.40
C GLN A 160 11.41 5.60 6.50
N MET A 161 10.62 4.93 7.33
CA MET A 161 10.62 3.48 7.44
C MET A 161 10.20 2.78 6.13
N ASN A 162 9.27 3.36 5.36
CA ASN A 162 8.97 2.86 4.02
C ASN A 162 10.18 2.98 3.08
N ARG A 163 10.93 4.09 3.12
CA ARG A 163 12.17 4.24 2.33
C ARG A 163 13.19 3.15 2.67
N TYR A 164 13.43 2.89 3.95
CA TYR A 164 14.36 1.85 4.39
C TYR A 164 13.94 0.45 3.95
N PHE A 165 12.69 0.06 4.19
CA PHE A 165 12.23 -1.26 3.75
C PHE A 165 12.13 -1.38 2.23
N ALA A 166 11.87 -0.29 1.50
CA ALA A 166 11.93 -0.30 0.04
C ALA A 166 13.35 -0.57 -0.46
N ALA A 167 14.35 0.12 0.09
CA ALA A 167 15.75 -0.06 -0.29
C ALA A 167 16.24 -1.49 -0.01
N VAL A 168 15.93 -2.03 1.17
CA VAL A 168 16.29 -3.41 1.53
C VAL A 168 15.59 -4.41 0.61
N ALA A 169 14.28 -4.27 0.39
CA ALA A 169 13.54 -5.19 -0.46
C ALA A 169 14.01 -5.12 -1.93
N ALA A 170 14.30 -3.92 -2.44
CA ALA A 170 14.81 -3.71 -3.78
C ALA A 170 16.18 -4.35 -3.97
N ASN A 171 17.08 -4.21 -3.00
CA ASN A 171 18.41 -4.80 -3.03
C ASN A 171 18.37 -6.33 -3.16
N GLU A 172 17.43 -7.00 -2.46
CA GLU A 172 17.29 -8.47 -2.51
C GLU A 172 16.91 -9.02 -3.90
N VAL A 173 16.32 -8.20 -4.77
CA VAL A 173 15.80 -8.64 -6.09
C VAL A 173 16.28 -7.78 -7.25
N GLN A 174 17.21 -6.87 -7.01
CA GLN A 174 17.74 -5.92 -8.00
C GLN A 174 16.64 -5.05 -8.65
N ALA A 175 15.62 -4.66 -7.87
CA ALA A 175 14.56 -3.76 -8.32
C ALA A 175 14.99 -2.29 -8.21
N THR A 176 14.33 -1.42 -8.97
CA THR A 176 14.49 0.04 -8.80
C THR A 176 13.55 0.56 -7.72
N VAL A 177 14.00 1.51 -6.89
CA VAL A 177 13.12 2.29 -6.01
C VAL A 177 12.78 3.62 -6.67
N LYS A 178 11.50 3.90 -6.90
CA LYS A 178 11.01 5.18 -7.44
C LYS A 178 10.19 5.91 -6.38
N ILE A 179 10.62 7.10 -6.00
CA ILE A 179 9.83 7.98 -5.13
C ILE A 179 9.04 8.94 -6.02
N ILE A 180 7.71 8.87 -5.92
CA ILE A 180 6.80 9.89 -6.45
C ILE A 180 6.59 10.89 -5.32
N ASN A 181 7.41 11.92 -5.34
CA ASN A 181 7.44 12.97 -4.33
C ASN A 181 6.35 14.01 -4.62
N LEU A 182 5.30 14.01 -3.81
CA LEU A 182 4.19 14.97 -3.85
C LEU A 182 4.23 15.88 -2.60
N ARG A 183 5.40 16.04 -2.00
CA ARG A 183 5.66 17.03 -0.94
C ARG A 183 5.74 18.42 -1.55
N LYS A 184 5.29 19.41 -0.79
CA LYS A 184 5.20 20.82 -1.19
C LYS A 184 4.39 21.06 -2.47
N VAL A 185 3.59 20.09 -2.87
CA VAL A 185 2.61 20.22 -3.96
C VAL A 185 1.30 20.67 -3.31
N PRO A 186 0.82 21.89 -3.59
CA PRO A 186 -0.48 22.32 -3.09
C PRO A 186 -1.59 21.54 -3.79
N GLN A 187 -2.63 21.18 -3.04
CA GLN A 187 -3.83 20.60 -3.61
C GLN A 187 -4.84 21.72 -3.92
N THR A 188 -4.92 22.10 -5.20
CA THR A 188 -5.80 23.15 -5.74
C THR A 188 -7.19 22.62 -6.09
N LYS A 189 -7.30 21.31 -6.36
CA LYS A 189 -8.58 20.64 -6.65
C LYS A 189 -8.69 19.26 -5.97
N PRO A 190 -9.92 18.71 -5.81
CA PRO A 190 -10.11 17.36 -5.31
C PRO A 190 -9.26 16.34 -6.09
N PHE A 191 -8.68 15.39 -5.35
CA PHE A 191 -7.89 14.28 -5.90
C PHE A 191 -6.66 14.60 -6.77
N GLU A 192 -6.23 15.86 -6.89
CA GLU A 192 -5.07 16.27 -7.71
C GLU A 192 -3.80 15.44 -7.46
N HIS A 193 -3.44 15.22 -6.19
CA HIS A 193 -2.31 14.38 -5.82
C HIS A 193 -2.43 12.94 -6.33
N ALA A 194 -3.66 12.39 -6.32
CA ALA A 194 -3.91 11.05 -6.82
C ALA A 194 -3.85 11.00 -8.35
N GLU A 195 -4.33 12.03 -9.04
CA GLU A 195 -4.18 12.16 -10.50
C GLU A 195 -2.71 12.26 -10.91
N MET A 196 -1.91 13.09 -10.23
CA MET A 196 -0.48 13.22 -10.49
C MET A 196 0.26 11.90 -10.23
N GLY A 197 -0.02 11.26 -9.09
CA GLY A 197 0.54 9.95 -8.77
C GLY A 197 0.16 8.88 -9.79
N ALA A 198 -1.08 8.89 -10.28
CA ALA A 198 -1.56 7.93 -11.28
C ALA A 198 -0.89 8.15 -12.64
N LYS A 199 -0.71 9.41 -13.07
CA LYS A 199 0.00 9.76 -14.30
C LYS A 199 1.44 9.28 -14.29
N ILE A 200 2.17 9.56 -13.21
CA ILE A 200 3.57 9.14 -13.07
C ILE A 200 3.68 7.61 -12.93
N LEU A 201 2.74 6.96 -12.24
CA LEU A 201 2.69 5.50 -12.20
C LEU A 201 2.41 4.89 -13.58
N ALA A 202 1.49 5.49 -14.35
CA ALA A 202 1.14 5.04 -15.70
C ALA A 202 2.31 5.12 -16.68
N SER A 203 3.16 6.15 -16.58
CA SER A 203 4.33 6.29 -17.45
C SER A 203 5.41 5.21 -17.21
N LEU A 204 5.30 4.40 -16.15
CA LEU A 204 6.20 3.26 -15.95
C LEU A 204 5.82 2.06 -16.83
N PHE A 205 4.57 1.99 -17.30
CA PHE A 205 4.02 0.91 -18.11
C PHE A 205 3.87 1.34 -19.58
N GLU A 206 4.80 2.13 -20.08
CA GLU A 206 4.90 2.54 -21.49
C GLU A 206 5.81 1.61 -22.28
#